data_AF-A0A6A1R5L0-F1
#
_entry.id   AF-A0A6A1R5L0-F1
#
_cell.length_a   1.000
_cell.length_b   1.000
_cell.length_c   1.000
_cell.angle_alpha   90.00
_cell.angle_beta   90.00
_cell.angle_gamma   90.00
#
_symmetry.space_group_name_H-M   'P 1'
#
loop_
_entity.id
_entity.type
_entity.pdbx_description
1 polymer ?
#
loop_
_entity_poly.entity_id
_entity_poly.type
_entity_poly.pdbx_seq_one_letter_code
_entity_poly.pdbx_strand_id
1 'polypeptide(L)'
;MPNLYDALTQMLREYWKAHDGAYPQAIELMPQDLQALRTGRKLINESMNFQLDEDWGGEFLGVPLREGQMNCLVAGDGQRLPVQLTDEEQPPAA
;
A
#
# COMPACT_ATOMS: atom_id res chain seq x y z
N MET A 1 5.75 1.05 15.03
CA MET A 1 5.68 1.72 13.71
C MET A 1 4.54 1.08 12.95
N PRO A 2 3.51 1.83 12.56
CA PRO A 2 2.52 1.38 11.60
C PRO A 2 3.25 0.81 10.38
N ASN A 3 3.00 -0.44 10.06
CA ASN A 3 3.54 -1.03 8.86
C ASN A 3 2.78 -0.44 7.67
N LEU A 4 3.49 0.26 6.78
CA LEU A 4 2.92 0.81 5.54
C LEU A 4 2.15 -0.25 4.75
N TYR A 5 2.63 -1.50 4.76
CA TYR A 5 1.93 -2.62 4.12
C TYR A 5 0.53 -2.84 4.70
N ASP A 6 0.39 -2.82 6.02
CA ASP A 6 -0.87 -3.06 6.72
C ASP A 6 -1.82 -1.89 6.54
N ALA A 7 -1.30 -0.65 6.61
CA ALA A 7 -2.07 0.57 6.33
C ALA A 7 -2.64 0.57 4.90
N LEU A 8 -1.81 0.24 3.90
CA LEU A 8 -2.27 0.14 2.50
C LEU A 8 -3.29 -0.99 2.31
N THR A 9 -3.07 -2.14 2.95
CA THR A 9 -4.01 -3.28 2.88
C THR A 9 -5.37 -2.92 3.46
N GLN A 10 -5.37 -2.26 4.64
CA GLN A 10 -6.60 -1.82 5.29
C GLN A 10 -7.33 -0.77 4.44
N MET A 11 -6.60 0.24 3.96
CA MET A 11 -7.18 1.31 3.17
C MET A 11 -7.75 0.82 1.83
N LEU A 12 -7.06 -0.10 1.15
CA LEU A 12 -7.59 -0.74 -0.06
C LEU A 12 -8.86 -1.55 0.22
N ARG A 13 -8.89 -2.29 1.34
CA ARG A 13 -10.07 -3.05 1.75
C ARG A 13 -11.27 -2.13 2.00
N GLU A 14 -11.06 -1.01 2.67
CA GLU A 14 -12.10 -0.02 2.93
C GLU A 14 -12.59 0.63 1.64
N TYR A 15 -11.66 1.03 0.76
CA TYR A 15 -11.99 1.59 -0.55
C TYR A 15 -12.83 0.61 -1.37
N TRP A 16 -12.40 -0.65 -1.48
CA TRP A 16 -13.09 -1.70 -2.22
C TRP A 16 -14.54 -1.89 -1.75
N LYS A 17 -14.76 -1.89 -0.42
CA LYS A 17 -16.09 -2.02 0.17
C LYS A 17 -16.97 -0.79 -0.11
N ALA A 18 -16.39 0.41 -0.08
CA ALA A 18 -17.12 1.66 -0.29
C ALA A 18 -17.48 1.92 -1.77
N HIS A 19 -16.81 1.24 -2.71
CA HIS A 19 -16.94 1.48 -4.15
C HIS A 19 -17.37 0.22 -4.92
N ASP A 20 -18.25 -0.61 -4.34
CA ASP A 20 -18.86 -1.78 -5.01
C ASP A 20 -17.87 -2.75 -5.66
N GLY A 21 -16.70 -2.91 -5.03
CA GLY A 21 -15.63 -3.76 -5.56
C GLY A 21 -14.85 -3.15 -6.72
N ALA A 22 -14.77 -1.83 -6.80
CA ALA A 22 -13.85 -1.15 -7.69
C ALA A 22 -12.49 -0.93 -7.02
N TYR A 23 -11.41 -1.09 -7.79
CA TYR A 23 -10.07 -0.66 -7.38
C TYR A 23 -9.89 0.86 -7.55
N PRO A 24 -9.05 1.51 -6.72
CA PRO A 24 -8.56 2.84 -7.02
C PRO A 24 -7.67 2.82 -8.27
N GLN A 25 -7.45 3.98 -8.90
CA GLN A 25 -6.64 4.08 -10.11
C GLN A 25 -5.16 3.78 -9.85
N ALA A 26 -4.64 4.19 -8.70
CA ALA A 26 -3.25 4.02 -8.32
C ALA A 26 -3.05 4.22 -6.80
N ILE A 27 -1.88 3.82 -6.32
CA ILE A 27 -1.30 4.25 -5.05
C ILE A 27 -0.09 5.14 -5.37
N GLU A 28 -0.14 6.39 -4.95
CA GLU A 28 1.01 7.29 -4.99
C GLU A 28 1.75 7.19 -3.65
N LEU A 29 3.05 6.97 -3.68
CA LEU A 29 3.91 6.92 -2.48
C LEU A 29 5.10 7.85 -2.66
N MET A 30 5.55 8.44 -1.56
CA MET A 30 6.83 9.16 -1.54
C MET A 30 7.97 8.21 -1.93
N PRO A 31 9.04 8.72 -2.58
CA PRO A 31 10.12 7.86 -3.08
C PRO A 31 10.70 6.92 -2.02
N GLN A 32 10.92 7.41 -0.79
CA GLN A 32 11.46 6.59 0.30
C GLN A 32 10.51 5.45 0.73
N ASP A 33 9.21 5.72 0.74
CA ASP A 33 8.20 4.75 1.19
C ASP A 33 7.94 3.69 0.12
N LEU A 34 7.93 4.11 -1.15
CA LEU A 34 7.86 3.19 -2.30
C LEU A 34 9.07 2.25 -2.31
N GLN A 35 10.28 2.78 -2.08
CA GLN A 35 11.49 1.98 -2.00
C GLN A 35 11.47 1.02 -0.80
N ALA A 36 11.02 1.48 0.37
CA ALA A 36 10.90 0.65 1.57
C ALA A 36 9.91 -0.50 1.35
N LEU A 37 8.73 -0.22 0.78
CA LEU A 37 7.72 -1.22 0.45
C LEU A 37 8.26 -2.27 -0.52
N ARG A 38 8.93 -1.83 -1.60
CA ARG A 38 9.54 -2.74 -2.58
C ARG A 38 10.63 -3.58 -1.94
N THR A 39 11.52 -2.99 -1.14
CA THR A 39 12.59 -3.73 -0.49
C THR A 39 12.06 -4.81 0.45
N GLY A 40 11.06 -4.48 1.27
CA GLY A 40 10.41 -5.45 2.17
C GLY A 40 9.75 -6.60 1.41
N ARG A 41 9.00 -6.30 0.35
CA ARG A 41 8.35 -7.32 -0.48
C ARG A 41 9.36 -8.19 -1.24
N LYS A 42 10.46 -7.61 -1.73
CA LYS A 42 11.54 -8.36 -2.40
C LYS A 42 12.12 -9.40 -1.46
N LEU A 43 12.48 -8.97 -0.25
CA LEU A 43 13.07 -9.85 0.78
C LEU A 43 12.13 -11.02 1.11
N ILE A 44 10.83 -10.74 1.27
CA ILE A 44 9.83 -11.79 1.55
C ILE A 44 9.77 -12.78 0.38
N ASN A 45 9.63 -12.29 -0.86
CA ASN A 45 9.51 -13.17 -2.03
C ASN A 45 10.76 -14.03 -2.26
N GLU A 46 11.95 -13.44 -2.12
CA GLU A 46 13.22 -14.15 -2.21
C GLU A 46 13.35 -15.21 -1.09
N SER A 47 12.92 -14.90 0.14
CA SER A 47 12.93 -15.85 1.25
C SER A 47 11.99 -17.04 1.05
N MET A 48 10.92 -16.85 0.27
CA MET A 48 9.94 -17.88 -0.09
C MET A 48 10.29 -18.60 -1.40
N ASN A 49 11.46 -18.31 -2.01
CA ASN A 49 11.91 -18.85 -3.30
C ASN A 49 10.94 -18.60 -4.46
N PHE A 50 10.19 -17.50 -4.44
CA PHE A 50 9.39 -17.09 -5.60
C PHE A 50 10.29 -16.46 -6.68
N GLN A 51 10.06 -16.83 -7.93
CA GLN A 51 10.68 -16.15 -9.06
C GLN A 51 9.95 -14.83 -9.32
N LEU A 52 10.68 -13.73 -9.25
CA LEU A 52 10.19 -12.39 -9.55
C LEU A 52 10.32 -12.12 -11.05
N ASP A 53 9.24 -11.72 -11.71
CA ASP A 53 9.27 -11.19 -13.08
C ASP A 53 9.86 -9.76 -13.11
N GLU A 54 9.92 -9.13 -14.28
CA GLU A 54 10.50 -7.78 -14.42
C GLU A 54 9.63 -6.69 -13.76
N ASP A 55 8.32 -6.91 -13.67
CA ASP A 55 7.31 -5.94 -13.21
C ASP A 55 6.76 -6.23 -11.80
N TRP A 56 7.32 -7.19 -11.07
CA TRP A 56 6.78 -7.77 -9.83
C TRP A 56 6.46 -6.75 -8.72
N GLY A 57 7.13 -5.59 -8.75
CA GLY A 57 7.00 -4.49 -7.80
C GLY A 57 6.21 -3.27 -8.32
N GLY A 58 5.57 -3.40 -9.49
CA GLY A 58 4.78 -2.37 -10.14
C GLY A 58 3.39 -2.18 -9.54
N GLU A 59 2.89 -3.18 -8.81
CA GLU A 59 1.55 -3.17 -8.23
C GLU A 59 1.55 -3.58 -6.76
N PHE A 60 0.53 -3.15 -6.01
CA PHE A 60 0.22 -3.58 -4.66
C PHE A 60 -1.21 -4.12 -4.62
N LEU A 61 -1.37 -5.43 -4.42
CA LEU A 61 -2.68 -6.11 -4.42
C LEU A 61 -3.54 -5.81 -5.67
N GLY A 62 -2.90 -5.73 -6.84
CA GLY A 62 -3.55 -5.42 -8.13
C GLY A 62 -3.74 -3.94 -8.41
N VAL A 63 -3.28 -3.04 -7.54
CA VAL A 63 -3.32 -1.58 -7.77
C VAL A 63 -1.96 -1.06 -8.19
N PRO A 64 -1.86 -0.30 -9.29
CA PRO A 64 -0.59 0.29 -9.74
C PRO A 64 0.06 1.18 -8.68
N LEU A 65 1.37 1.01 -8.46
CA LEU A 65 2.20 1.86 -7.62
C LEU A 65 2.88 2.94 -8.45
N ARG A 66 2.84 4.18 -7.97
CA ARG A 66 3.50 5.34 -8.59
C ARG A 66 4.30 6.09 -7.54
N GLU A 67 5.40 6.67 -7.98
CA GLU A 67 6.08 7.69 -7.18
C GLU A 67 5.22 8.97 -7.17
N GLY A 68 5.04 9.57 -6.01
CA GLY A 68 4.26 10.77 -5.80
C GLY A 68 4.83 11.66 -4.70
N GLN A 69 4.18 12.80 -4.46
CA GLN A 69 4.62 13.77 -3.44
C GLN A 69 4.09 13.45 -2.04
N MET A 70 3.17 12.50 -1.92
CA MET A 70 2.55 12.07 -0.66
C MET A 70 2.09 10.61 -0.78
N ASN A 71 1.88 9.95 0.37
CA ASN A 71 1.31 8.61 0.42
C ASN A 71 -0.22 8.70 0.34
N CYS A 72 -0.82 8.29 -0.78
CA CYS A 72 -2.27 8.31 -0.97
C CYS A 72 -2.78 7.24 -1.94
N LEU A 73 -4.06 6.88 -1.81
CA LEU A 73 -4.82 6.25 -2.90
C LEU A 73 -5.36 7.32 -3.83
N VAL A 74 -5.31 7.07 -5.14
CA VAL A 74 -5.96 7.89 -6.16
C VAL A 74 -7.27 7.21 -6.55
N ALA A 75 -8.39 7.78 -6.13
CA ALA A 75 -9.73 7.26 -6.39
C ALA A 75 -10.08 7.31 -7.89
N GLY A 76 -11.19 6.66 -8.26
CA GLY A 76 -11.70 6.59 -9.64
C GLY A 76 -11.99 7.95 -10.29
N ASP A 77 -12.28 8.97 -9.48
CA ASP A 77 -12.52 10.36 -9.88
C ASP A 77 -11.26 11.25 -9.81
N GLY A 78 -10.10 10.67 -9.43
CA GLY A 78 -8.85 11.38 -9.24
C GLY A 78 -8.65 12.00 -7.85
N GLN A 79 -9.59 11.84 -6.92
CA GLN A 79 -9.42 12.29 -5.54
C GLN A 79 -8.25 11.55 -4.87
N ARG A 80 -7.40 12.31 -4.16
CA ARG A 80 -6.31 11.75 -3.36
C ARG A 80 -6.78 11.53 -1.92
N LEU A 81 -6.77 10.27 -1.50
CA LEU A 81 -7.11 9.85 -0.15
C LEU A 81 -5.81 9.54 0.61
N PRO A 82 -5.42 10.34 1.62
CA PRO A 82 -4.16 10.15 2.33
C PRO A 82 -4.09 8.81 3.07
N VAL A 83 -2.95 8.13 2.99
CA VAL A 83 -2.69 6.92 3.78
C VAL A 83 -2.53 7.31 5.25
N GLN A 84 -3.39 6.76 6.10
CA GLN A 84 -3.30 6.94 7.54
C GLN A 84 -2.39 5.86 8.13
N LEU A 85 -1.25 6.27 8.66
CA LEU A 85 -0.35 5.40 9.41
C LEU A 85 -0.82 5.41 10.88
N THR A 86 -1.52 4.37 11.31
CA THR A 86 -1.97 4.23 12.71
C THR A 86 -0.89 3.55 13.56
N ASP A 87 -0.26 4.28 14.47
CA ASP A 87 0.53 3.65 15.54
C ASP A 87 -0.39 2.81 16.43
N GLU A 88 -0.40 1.49 16.28
CA GLU A 88 -0.96 0.58 17.28
C GLU A 88 0.11 0.21 18.30
N GLU A 89 0.04 0.84 19.48
CA GLU A 89 -0.10 0.14 20.77
C GLU A 89 -0.52 1.16 21.84
N GLN A 90 -1.80 1.18 22.22
CA GLN A 90 -2.19 1.63 23.56
C GLN A 90 -2.85 0.44 24.26
N PRO A 91 -2.19 -0.20 25.24
CA PRO A 91 -2.77 -1.33 25.94
C PRO A 91 -4.04 -0.88 26.68
N PRO A 92 -5.01 -1.79 26.91
CA PRO A 92 -6.19 -1.46 27.71
C PRO A 92 -5.73 -0.99 29.09
N ALA A 93 -6.27 0.14 29.55
CA ALA A 93 -6.08 0.60 30.91
C ALA A 93 -6.57 -0.50 31.87
N ALA A 94 -5.67 -0.93 32.75
CA ALA A 94 -5.91 -1.94 33.77
C ALA A 94 -6.96 -1.49 34.80
#